data_AF-A0A950K1Z9-F1
#
_entry.id   AF-A0A950K1Z9-F1
#
_cell.length_a   1.000
_cell.length_b   1.000
_cell.length_c   1.000
_cell.angle_alpha   90.00
_cell.angle_beta   90.00
_cell.angle_gamma   90.00
#
_symmetry.space_group_name_H-M   'P 1'
#
loop_
_entity.id
_entity.type
_entity.pdbx_description
1 polymer ?
#
loop_
_entity_poly.entity_id
_entity_poly.type
_entity_poly.pdbx_seq_one_letter_code
_entity_poly.pdbx_strand_id
1 'polypeptide(L)'
;LKRYLSNQEIEAKGPSSLKLAANKVKRNVWPLVVGVIVVVAGGVIAFLATREQPKSTVKDPGPQPPVLATNPPPVEDTAGRKAAEWYGAWIKLTEVLDFDDWKAGDAGLAERANKHLTALKAEAPLRQPDVYDWFDRQTSKVETQAGRLGGGGEEKRAAAARIVGWCDTILAAAKNVDFLKRQADGAGKLRADAARVANYKGSFTLKIFVGPFAEVSKVTRNGKDVALSQRATPLILGNLEIGDFEIELTHPQLGKKVEKLGEAQLKDGRAYQLSGRFQDPKLRMTELP
;
A
#
# COMPACT_ATOMS: atom_id res chain seq x y z
N LEU A 1 14.04 27.41 32.95
CA LEU A 1 15.30 27.47 32.18
C LEU A 1 15.94 26.10 31.88
N LYS A 2 16.00 25.13 32.81
CA LYS A 2 16.62 23.80 32.54
C LYS A 2 15.95 22.93 31.46
N ARG A 3 14.70 23.21 31.06
CA ARG A 3 14.02 22.54 29.93
C ARG A 3 14.23 23.21 28.57
N TYR A 4 14.83 24.40 28.52
CA TYR A 4 15.07 25.13 27.27
C TYR A 4 16.43 24.80 26.63
N LEU A 5 17.36 24.21 27.38
CA LEU A 5 18.68 23.82 26.87
C LEU A 5 18.73 22.40 26.29
N SER A 6 17.69 21.58 26.47
CA SER A 6 17.63 20.20 25.92
C SER A 6 17.20 20.14 24.45
N ASN A 7 16.67 21.23 23.88
CA ASN A 7 16.14 21.25 22.52
C ASN A 7 17.09 21.86 21.48
N GLN A 8 18.24 22.40 21.88
CA GLN A 8 19.22 22.96 20.92
C GLN A 8 20.33 21.99 20.52
N GLU A 9 20.45 20.81 21.12
CA GLU A 9 21.45 19.80 20.68
C GLU A 9 20.98 18.92 19.51
N ILE A 10 19.72 19.04 19.07
CA ILE A 10 19.19 18.20 17.97
C ILE A 10 19.45 18.82 16.58
N GLU A 11 19.80 20.11 16.48
CA GLU A 11 19.95 20.81 15.19
C GLU A 11 21.38 20.86 14.61
N ALA A 12 22.39 20.28 15.26
CA ALA A 12 23.79 20.40 14.82
C ALA A 12 24.42 19.13 14.20
N LYS A 13 23.64 18.19 13.68
CA LYS A 13 24.19 17.05 12.90
C LYS A 13 23.78 17.15 11.44
N GLY A 14 24.67 17.77 10.66
CA GLY A 14 24.62 17.81 9.20
C GLY A 14 24.54 16.42 8.55
N PRO A 15 24.20 16.37 7.25
CA PRO A 15 23.89 15.13 6.55
C PRO A 15 25.09 14.18 6.59
N SER A 16 24.86 13.01 7.20
CA SER A 16 25.89 11.98 7.36
C SER A 16 26.41 11.50 6.00
N SER A 17 27.73 11.44 5.91
CA SER A 17 28.55 10.88 4.83
C SER A 17 28.23 9.42 4.46
N LEU A 18 27.32 8.76 5.18
CA LEU A 18 26.86 7.40 4.91
C LEU A 18 25.91 7.29 3.70
N LYS A 19 25.22 8.37 3.31
CA LYS A 19 24.34 8.35 2.12
C LYS A 19 25.10 8.38 0.79
N LEU A 20 26.37 8.80 0.78
CA LEU A 20 27.21 8.78 -0.41
C LEU A 20 27.91 7.42 -0.64
N ALA A 21 28.05 6.59 0.40
CA ALA A 21 28.63 5.25 0.26
C ALA A 21 27.64 4.21 -0.32
N ALA A 22 26.33 4.40 -0.14
CA ALA A 22 25.31 3.43 -0.55
C ALA A 22 25.08 3.35 -2.08
N ASN A 23 25.40 4.40 -2.84
CA ASN A 23 25.18 4.41 -4.29
C ASN A 23 26.32 3.79 -5.12
N LYS A 24 27.44 3.38 -4.51
CA LYS A 24 28.55 2.70 -5.21
C LYS A 24 28.49 1.17 -5.16
N VAL A 25 27.62 0.57 -4.35
CA VAL A 25 27.59 -0.88 -4.09
C VAL A 25 26.67 -1.66 -5.05
N LYS A 26 25.75 -1.00 -5.75
CA LYS A 26 24.76 -1.70 -6.63
C LYS A 26 25.33 -2.32 -7.91
N ARG A 27 26.60 -2.09 -8.27
CA ARG A 27 27.11 -2.50 -9.59
C ARG A 27 27.89 -3.83 -9.62
N ASN A 28 28.22 -4.43 -8.47
CA ASN A 28 29.05 -5.65 -8.39
C ASN A 28 28.38 -6.89 -7.75
N VAL A 29 27.10 -6.84 -7.37
CA VAL A 29 26.44 -7.97 -6.67
C VAL A 29 26.00 -9.08 -7.62
N TRP A 30 25.75 -8.76 -8.89
CA TRP A 30 25.20 -9.71 -9.87
C TRP A 30 26.08 -10.94 -10.17
N PRO A 31 27.41 -10.84 -10.36
CA PRO A 31 28.24 -12.04 -10.58
C PRO A 31 28.36 -12.94 -9.34
N LEU A 32 28.17 -12.40 -8.12
CA LEU A 32 28.25 -13.17 -6.87
C LEU A 32 26.99 -14.03 -6.64
N VAL A 33 25.81 -13.54 -7.04
CA VAL A 33 24.56 -14.29 -6.95
C VAL A 33 24.53 -15.46 -7.95
N VAL A 34 25.06 -15.27 -9.16
CA VAL A 34 25.16 -16.36 -10.16
C VAL A 34 26.10 -17.48 -9.69
N GLY A 35 27.22 -17.13 -9.04
CA GLY A 35 28.16 -18.13 -8.49
C GLY A 35 27.54 -19.02 -7.40
N VAL A 36 26.71 -18.46 -6.52
CA VAL A 36 26.06 -19.24 -5.44
C VAL A 36 25.01 -20.20 -5.99
N ILE A 37 24.25 -19.80 -7.01
CA ILE A 37 23.23 -20.67 -7.62
C ILE A 37 23.86 -21.90 -8.30
N VAL A 38 25.00 -21.74 -8.98
CA VAL A 38 25.71 -22.85 -9.64
C VAL A 38 26.27 -23.85 -8.62
N VAL A 39 26.77 -23.39 -7.48
CA VAL A 39 27.31 -24.26 -6.42
C VAL A 39 26.18 -25.06 -5.73
N VAL A 40 25.02 -24.45 -5.49
CA VAL A 40 23.87 -25.14 -4.89
C VAL A 40 23.27 -26.17 -5.85
N ALA A 41 23.16 -25.85 -7.15
CA ALA A 41 22.70 -26.81 -8.15
C ALA A 41 23.66 -28.00 -8.33
N GLY A 42 24.98 -27.76 -8.32
CA GLY A 42 25.99 -28.82 -8.39
C GLY A 42 25.98 -29.73 -7.15
N GLY A 43 25.77 -29.18 -5.96
CA GLY A 43 25.72 -29.94 -4.71
C GLY A 43 24.53 -30.90 -4.61
N VAL A 44 23.36 -30.52 -5.14
CA VAL A 44 22.15 -31.37 -5.10
C VAL A 44 22.29 -32.57 -6.06
N ILE A 45 22.93 -32.40 -7.21
CA ILE A 45 23.16 -33.49 -8.16
C ILE A 45 24.17 -34.51 -7.60
N ALA A 46 25.25 -34.04 -6.95
CA ALA A 46 26.21 -34.93 -6.30
C ALA A 46 25.59 -35.71 -5.13
N PHE A 47 24.71 -35.09 -4.35
CA PHE A 47 24.04 -35.74 -3.21
C PHE A 47 23.02 -36.82 -3.64
N LEU A 48 22.37 -36.64 -4.79
CA LEU A 48 21.46 -37.67 -5.33
C LEU A 48 22.20 -38.84 -5.96
N ALA A 49 23.43 -38.64 -6.46
CA ALA A 49 24.25 -39.71 -7.04
C ALA A 49 24.86 -40.68 -6.00
N THR A 50 24.96 -40.30 -4.73
CA THR A 50 25.62 -41.10 -3.68
C THR A 50 24.67 -41.89 -2.77
N ARG A 51 23.35 -41.86 -3.00
CA ARG A 51 22.41 -42.67 -2.21
C ARG A 51 22.34 -44.10 -2.74
N GLU A 52 23.26 -44.94 -2.29
CA GLU A 52 23.14 -46.39 -2.41
C GLU A 52 21.87 -46.86 -1.69
N GLN A 53 21.00 -47.55 -2.41
CA GLN A 53 19.82 -48.19 -1.82
C GLN A 53 20.24 -49.32 -0.89
N PRO A 54 19.71 -49.39 0.34
CA PRO A 54 19.97 -50.53 1.21
C PRO A 54 19.41 -51.80 0.55
N LYS A 55 20.29 -52.77 0.29
CA LYS A 55 19.92 -54.13 -0.13
C LYS A 55 19.00 -54.74 0.94
N SER A 56 17.72 -54.85 0.60
CA SER A 56 16.75 -55.62 1.37
C SER A 56 17.09 -57.11 1.26
N THR A 57 17.65 -57.66 2.33
CA THR A 57 17.83 -59.10 2.50
C THR A 57 16.46 -59.76 2.64
N VAL A 58 15.96 -60.34 1.54
CA VAL A 58 14.75 -61.17 1.53
C VAL A 58 15.06 -62.46 2.29
N LYS A 59 14.44 -62.64 3.45
CA LYS A 59 14.43 -63.89 4.20
C LYS A 59 13.31 -64.75 3.62
N ASP A 60 13.69 -65.92 3.09
CA ASP A 60 12.84 -66.89 2.41
C ASP A 60 11.67 -67.33 3.31
N PRO A 61 10.39 -67.04 2.96
CA PRO A 61 9.25 -67.60 3.66
C PRO A 61 8.83 -68.92 2.99
N GLY A 62 8.72 -69.97 3.80
CA GLY A 62 8.24 -71.28 3.37
C GLY A 62 6.87 -71.25 2.67
N PRO A 63 6.50 -72.35 2.01
CA PRO A 63 5.40 -72.42 1.05
C PRO A 63 4.07 -72.05 1.70
N GLN A 64 3.57 -70.85 1.42
CA GLN A 64 2.20 -70.46 1.72
C GLN A 64 1.28 -70.91 0.57
N PRO A 65 0.07 -71.40 0.89
CA PRO A 65 -0.91 -71.78 -0.12
C PRO A 65 -1.31 -70.57 -0.98
N PRO A 66 -1.72 -70.79 -2.24
CA PRO A 66 -2.02 -69.71 -3.18
C PRO A 66 -3.22 -68.89 -2.69
N VAL A 67 -2.94 -67.74 -2.07
CA VAL A 67 -3.95 -66.71 -1.85
C VAL A 67 -4.15 -66.01 -3.18
N LEU A 68 -5.31 -66.20 -3.79
CA LEU A 68 -5.79 -65.39 -4.92
C LEU A 68 -5.82 -63.93 -4.47
N ALA A 69 -4.73 -63.21 -4.75
CA ALA A 69 -4.67 -61.76 -4.62
C ALA A 69 -5.57 -61.15 -5.69
N THR A 70 -6.86 -61.00 -5.38
CA THR A 70 -7.72 -60.06 -6.09
C THR A 70 -7.22 -58.66 -5.73
N ASN A 71 -6.19 -58.18 -6.42
CA ASN A 71 -5.81 -56.78 -6.36
C ASN A 71 -7.04 -55.97 -6.80
N PRO A 72 -7.69 -55.20 -5.90
CA PRO A 72 -8.72 -54.29 -6.34
C PRO A 72 -8.11 -53.35 -7.39
N PRO A 73 -8.85 -52.98 -8.44
CA PRO A 73 -8.35 -52.03 -9.43
C PRO A 73 -7.88 -50.76 -8.71
N PRO A 74 -6.82 -50.09 -9.20
CA PRO A 74 -6.32 -48.87 -8.58
C PRO A 74 -7.46 -47.87 -8.48
N VAL A 75 -7.85 -47.53 -7.26
CA VAL A 75 -8.86 -46.50 -7.00
C VAL A 75 -8.28 -45.20 -7.55
N GLU A 76 -8.81 -44.69 -8.65
CA GLU A 76 -8.35 -43.43 -9.25
C GLU A 76 -8.43 -42.32 -8.20
N ASP A 77 -7.28 -41.72 -7.86
CA ASP A 77 -7.18 -40.58 -6.94
C ASP A 77 -7.76 -39.31 -7.59
N THR A 78 -9.08 -39.30 -7.71
CA THR A 78 -9.85 -38.22 -8.32
C THR A 78 -9.69 -36.93 -7.51
N ALA A 79 -9.54 -37.03 -6.19
CA ALA A 79 -9.31 -35.90 -5.31
C ALA A 79 -7.93 -35.27 -5.54
N GLY A 80 -6.88 -36.09 -5.63
CA GLY A 80 -5.53 -35.64 -5.96
C GLY A 80 -5.45 -34.95 -7.32
N ARG A 81 -6.13 -35.50 -8.36
CA ARG A 81 -6.19 -34.86 -9.68
C ARG A 81 -6.89 -33.49 -9.63
N LYS A 82 -8.05 -33.39 -8.99
CA LYS A 82 -8.77 -32.11 -8.83
C LYS A 82 -7.94 -31.09 -8.08
N ALA A 83 -7.26 -31.49 -7.01
CA ALA A 83 -6.39 -30.59 -6.26
C ALA A 83 -5.19 -30.10 -7.08
N ALA A 84 -4.61 -30.95 -7.94
CA ALA A 84 -3.53 -30.58 -8.84
C ALA A 84 -3.99 -29.62 -9.95
N GLU A 85 -5.15 -29.88 -10.55
CA GLU A 85 -5.77 -28.99 -11.55
C GLU A 85 -6.11 -27.62 -10.96
N TRP A 86 -6.73 -27.61 -9.78
CA TRP A 86 -7.02 -26.39 -9.04
C TRP A 86 -5.73 -25.59 -8.79
N TYR A 87 -4.70 -26.25 -8.26
CA TYR A 87 -3.44 -25.57 -7.95
C TYR A 87 -2.74 -25.02 -9.20
N GLY A 88 -2.75 -25.75 -10.32
CA GLY A 88 -2.21 -25.27 -11.59
C GLY A 88 -2.91 -24.00 -12.10
N ALA A 89 -4.24 -23.90 -11.92
CA ALA A 89 -4.99 -22.69 -12.24
C ALA A 89 -4.73 -21.55 -11.23
N TRP A 90 -4.55 -21.87 -9.96
CA TRP A 90 -4.17 -20.90 -8.92
C TRP A 90 -2.85 -20.21 -9.26
N ILE A 91 -1.82 -20.96 -9.64
CA ILE A 91 -0.51 -20.38 -10.00
C ILE A 91 -0.63 -19.34 -11.13
N LYS A 92 -1.33 -19.68 -12.22
CA LYS A 92 -1.56 -18.74 -13.34
C LYS A 92 -2.31 -17.49 -12.90
N LEU A 93 -3.28 -17.65 -12.00
CA LEU A 93 -4.03 -16.53 -11.46
C LEU A 93 -3.15 -15.65 -10.55
N THR A 94 -2.27 -16.25 -9.76
CA THR A 94 -1.35 -15.50 -8.90
C THR A 94 -0.35 -14.66 -9.67
N GLU A 95 0.07 -15.07 -10.87
CA GLU A 95 0.97 -14.29 -11.73
C GLU A 95 0.34 -12.96 -12.14
N VAL A 96 -0.96 -12.95 -12.46
CA VAL A 96 -1.66 -11.72 -12.86
C VAL A 96 -2.19 -10.90 -11.68
N LEU A 97 -2.27 -11.51 -10.49
CA LEU A 97 -2.62 -10.83 -9.24
C LEU A 97 -1.39 -10.34 -8.46
N ASP A 98 -0.17 -10.78 -8.79
CA ASP A 98 1.05 -10.33 -8.13
C ASP A 98 1.16 -8.81 -8.25
N PHE A 99 1.42 -8.13 -7.14
CA PHE A 99 1.43 -6.68 -7.11
C PHE A 99 2.43 -6.04 -8.08
N ASP A 100 3.57 -6.68 -8.34
CA ASP A 100 4.59 -6.12 -9.25
C ASP A 100 4.13 -6.18 -10.70
N ASP A 101 3.43 -7.23 -11.09
CA ASP A 101 2.95 -7.47 -12.45
C ASP A 101 1.51 -6.99 -12.69
N TRP A 102 0.79 -6.67 -11.61
CA TRP A 102 -0.59 -6.24 -11.67
C TRP A 102 -0.76 -4.93 -12.43
N LYS A 103 -1.79 -4.91 -13.26
CA LYS A 103 -2.22 -3.76 -14.08
C LYS A 103 -3.72 -3.54 -13.91
N ALA A 104 -4.11 -2.28 -13.84
CA ALA A 104 -5.52 -1.91 -13.96
C ALA A 104 -6.03 -2.22 -15.38
N GLY A 105 -7.28 -2.68 -15.50
CA GLY A 105 -7.96 -2.84 -16.79
C GLY A 105 -8.69 -4.16 -17.00
N ASP A 106 -8.34 -5.21 -16.25
CA ASP A 106 -9.06 -6.48 -16.31
C ASP A 106 -10.24 -6.49 -15.30
N ALA A 107 -11.40 -6.03 -15.76
CA ALA A 107 -12.61 -5.95 -14.94
C ALA A 107 -13.07 -7.32 -14.39
N GLY A 108 -12.70 -8.42 -15.06
CA GLY A 108 -13.09 -9.78 -14.65
C GLY A 108 -12.10 -10.47 -13.71
N LEU A 109 -10.92 -9.89 -13.47
CA LEU A 109 -9.85 -10.56 -12.71
C LEU A 109 -10.28 -10.91 -11.28
N ALA A 110 -10.89 -9.96 -10.58
CA ALA A 110 -11.36 -10.17 -9.21
C ALA A 110 -12.44 -11.25 -9.11
N GLU A 111 -13.38 -11.29 -10.07
CA GLU A 111 -14.44 -12.28 -10.12
C GLU A 111 -13.89 -13.69 -10.39
N ARG A 112 -13.00 -13.83 -11.38
CA ARG A 112 -12.34 -15.11 -11.68
C ARG A 112 -11.55 -15.60 -10.47
N ALA A 113 -10.87 -14.69 -9.76
CA ALA A 113 -10.16 -15.02 -8.54
C ALA A 113 -11.08 -15.46 -7.41
N ASN A 114 -12.19 -14.74 -7.19
CA ASN A 114 -13.18 -15.12 -6.19
C ASN A 114 -13.79 -16.50 -6.46
N LYS A 115 -14.19 -16.77 -7.70
CA LYS A 115 -14.71 -18.08 -8.10
C LYS A 115 -13.69 -19.19 -7.84
N HIS A 116 -12.42 -18.95 -8.11
CA HIS A 116 -11.36 -19.93 -7.87
C HIS A 116 -11.09 -20.17 -6.37
N LEU A 117 -11.05 -19.09 -5.58
CA LEU A 117 -10.85 -19.14 -4.12
C LEU A 117 -12.01 -19.80 -3.38
N THR A 118 -13.25 -19.57 -3.82
CA THR A 118 -14.44 -20.20 -3.23
C THR A 118 -14.49 -21.71 -3.49
N ALA A 119 -13.96 -22.17 -4.63
CA ALA A 119 -13.85 -23.59 -4.96
C ALA A 119 -12.82 -24.35 -4.10
N LEU A 120 -11.86 -23.64 -3.49
CA LEU A 120 -10.76 -24.23 -2.71
C LEU A 120 -11.22 -25.23 -1.65
N LYS A 121 -12.27 -24.88 -0.88
CA LYS A 121 -12.77 -25.72 0.22
C LYS A 121 -13.27 -27.08 -0.27
N ALA A 122 -13.80 -27.14 -1.49
CA ALA A 122 -14.34 -28.35 -2.09
C ALA A 122 -13.29 -29.12 -2.91
N GLU A 123 -12.42 -28.42 -3.62
CA GLU A 123 -11.52 -29.01 -4.62
C GLU A 123 -10.11 -29.27 -4.10
N ALA A 124 -9.61 -28.46 -3.17
CA ALA A 124 -8.23 -28.54 -2.69
C ALA A 124 -8.05 -28.02 -1.24
N PRO A 125 -8.79 -28.52 -0.24
CA PRO A 125 -8.80 -27.94 1.11
C PRO A 125 -7.41 -27.90 1.78
N LEU A 126 -6.53 -28.85 1.46
CA LEU A 126 -5.15 -28.90 1.97
C LEU A 126 -4.24 -27.78 1.42
N ARG A 127 -4.69 -27.04 0.39
CA ARG A 127 -3.96 -25.91 -0.22
C ARG A 127 -4.30 -24.56 0.41
N GLN A 128 -5.17 -24.52 1.41
CA GLN A 128 -5.49 -23.30 2.13
C GLN A 128 -4.26 -22.54 2.70
N PRO A 129 -3.24 -23.22 3.26
CA PRO A 129 -2.01 -22.55 3.69
C PRO A 129 -1.25 -21.88 2.52
N ASP A 130 -1.18 -22.52 1.35
CA ASP A 130 -0.48 -21.97 0.18
C ASP A 130 -1.11 -20.65 -0.30
N VAL A 131 -2.44 -20.57 -0.27
CA VAL A 131 -3.21 -19.36 -0.60
C VAL A 131 -2.97 -18.28 0.45
N TYR A 132 -3.07 -18.64 1.72
CA TYR A 132 -2.85 -17.74 2.84
C TYR A 132 -1.45 -17.10 2.78
N ASP A 133 -0.40 -17.92 2.60
CA ASP A 133 0.99 -17.48 2.52
C ASP A 133 1.24 -16.61 1.29
N TRP A 134 0.53 -16.86 0.19
CA TRP A 134 0.60 -15.98 -0.97
C TRP A 134 0.03 -14.59 -0.67
N PHE A 135 -1.18 -14.50 -0.11
CA PHE A 135 -1.78 -13.20 0.22
C PHE A 135 -0.93 -12.44 1.24
N ASP A 136 -0.43 -13.10 2.28
CA ASP A 136 0.40 -12.49 3.31
C ASP A 136 1.69 -11.89 2.75
N ARG A 137 2.36 -12.62 1.84
CA ARG A 137 3.54 -12.12 1.11
C ARG A 137 3.21 -10.90 0.25
N GLN A 138 2.10 -10.94 -0.48
CA GLN A 138 1.70 -9.80 -1.32
C GLN A 138 1.35 -8.57 -0.49
N THR A 139 0.55 -8.71 0.57
CA THR A 139 0.21 -7.59 1.45
C THR A 139 1.45 -6.99 2.11
N SER A 140 2.41 -7.82 2.51
CA SER A 140 3.69 -7.37 3.07
C SER A 140 4.55 -6.63 2.04
N LYS A 141 4.57 -7.09 0.78
CA LYS A 141 5.24 -6.40 -0.34
C LYS A 141 4.63 -5.02 -0.56
N VAL A 142 3.30 -4.92 -0.62
CA VAL A 142 2.59 -3.66 -0.84
C VAL A 142 2.76 -2.71 0.34
N GLU A 143 2.72 -3.20 1.58
CA GLU A 143 2.98 -2.41 2.79
C GLU A 143 4.41 -1.84 2.78
N THR A 144 5.40 -2.65 2.42
CA THR A 144 6.79 -2.20 2.27
C THR A 144 6.90 -1.10 1.21
N GLN A 145 6.20 -1.24 0.08
CA GLN A 145 6.20 -0.22 -0.96
C GLN A 145 5.47 1.06 -0.52
N ALA A 146 4.35 0.93 0.20
CA ALA A 146 3.60 2.04 0.77
C ALA A 146 4.46 2.82 1.79
N GLY A 147 5.18 2.13 2.66
CA GLY A 147 6.11 2.74 3.62
C GLY A 147 7.31 3.44 2.95
N ARG A 148 7.67 3.01 1.73
CA ARG A 148 8.72 3.63 0.90
C ARG A 148 8.20 4.77 0.03
N LEU A 149 6.92 5.14 0.09
CA LEU A 149 6.38 6.34 -0.54
C LEU A 149 6.90 7.61 0.19
N GLY A 150 8.23 7.82 0.16
CA GLY A 150 8.90 9.06 0.52
C GLY A 150 8.94 10.01 -0.68
N GLY A 151 9.08 11.31 -0.42
CA GLY A 151 9.01 12.35 -1.45
C GLY A 151 7.61 12.98 -1.59
N GLY A 152 7.55 14.16 -2.21
CA GLY A 152 6.32 14.84 -2.61
C GLY A 152 6.09 14.70 -4.12
N GLY A 153 4.86 14.93 -4.57
CA GLY A 153 4.54 15.07 -6.01
C GLY A 153 3.63 14.00 -6.60
N GLU A 154 3.57 13.99 -7.93
CA GLU A 154 2.66 13.18 -8.77
C GLU A 154 3.00 11.69 -8.78
N GLU A 155 4.28 11.31 -8.81
CA GLU A 155 4.73 9.91 -8.82
C GLU A 155 4.24 9.15 -7.58
N LYS A 156 4.31 9.79 -6.41
CA LYS A 156 3.79 9.23 -5.16
C LYS A 156 2.28 9.02 -5.19
N ARG A 157 1.53 9.95 -5.79
CA ARG A 157 0.07 9.83 -5.97
C ARG A 157 -0.28 8.71 -6.93
N ALA A 158 0.45 8.59 -8.04
CA ALA A 158 0.28 7.51 -9.01
C ALA A 158 0.57 6.14 -8.39
N ALA A 159 1.67 6.01 -7.64
CA ALA A 159 2.01 4.79 -6.91
C ALA A 159 0.95 4.44 -5.86
N ALA A 160 0.45 5.42 -5.10
CA ALA A 160 -0.63 5.23 -4.15
C ALA A 160 -1.95 4.82 -4.84
N ALA A 161 -2.29 5.42 -5.99
CA ALA A 161 -3.46 5.04 -6.77
C ALA A 161 -3.35 3.60 -7.28
N ARG A 162 -2.15 3.16 -7.70
CA ARG A 162 -1.89 1.75 -8.06
C ARG A 162 -2.16 0.81 -6.87
N ILE A 163 -1.68 1.16 -5.67
CA ILE A 163 -1.93 0.38 -4.45
C ILE A 163 -3.43 0.28 -4.17
N VAL A 164 -4.17 1.40 -4.27
CA VAL A 164 -5.63 1.40 -4.09
C VAL A 164 -6.31 0.43 -5.06
N GLY A 165 -5.99 0.52 -6.35
CA GLY A 165 -6.61 -0.35 -7.37
C GLY A 165 -6.28 -1.84 -7.18
N TRP A 166 -5.06 -2.16 -6.78
CA TRP A 166 -4.68 -3.53 -6.44
C TRP A 166 -5.44 -4.04 -5.21
N CYS A 167 -5.49 -3.24 -4.12
CA CYS A 167 -6.23 -3.61 -2.92
C CYS A 167 -7.73 -3.81 -3.22
N ASP A 168 -8.34 -2.99 -4.07
CA ASP A 168 -9.72 -3.16 -4.51
C ASP A 168 -9.93 -4.51 -5.21
N THR A 169 -9.00 -4.92 -6.08
CA THR A 169 -9.02 -6.23 -6.75
C THR A 169 -8.94 -7.37 -5.73
N ILE A 170 -8.04 -7.27 -4.76
CA ILE A 170 -7.82 -8.27 -3.70
C ILE A 170 -9.03 -8.39 -2.76
N LEU A 171 -9.60 -7.27 -2.33
CA LEU A 171 -10.80 -7.24 -1.49
C LEU A 171 -11.99 -7.89 -2.21
N ALA A 172 -12.15 -7.61 -3.50
CA ALA A 172 -13.18 -8.22 -4.32
C ALA A 172 -12.93 -9.73 -4.54
N ALA A 173 -11.67 -10.14 -4.77
CA ALA A 173 -11.29 -11.55 -4.87
C ALA A 173 -11.55 -12.33 -3.57
N ALA A 174 -11.28 -11.74 -2.41
CA ALA A 174 -11.46 -12.37 -1.10
C ALA A 174 -12.89 -12.29 -0.55
N LYS A 175 -13.84 -11.69 -1.30
CA LYS A 175 -15.23 -11.51 -0.87
C LYS A 175 -15.88 -12.84 -0.52
N ASN A 176 -16.47 -12.95 0.67
CA ASN A 176 -17.11 -14.17 1.18
C ASN A 176 -16.17 -15.40 1.32
N VAL A 177 -14.85 -15.18 1.40
CA VAL A 177 -13.86 -16.24 1.65
C VAL A 177 -13.37 -16.12 3.09
N ASP A 178 -14.04 -16.82 4.02
CA ASP A 178 -13.87 -16.60 5.47
C ASP A 178 -12.43 -16.76 5.96
N PHE A 179 -11.69 -17.75 5.44
CA PHE A 179 -10.31 -17.98 5.87
C PHE A 179 -9.33 -16.87 5.45
N LEU A 180 -9.73 -15.98 4.53
CA LEU A 180 -8.96 -14.81 4.10
C LEU A 180 -9.39 -13.51 4.79
N LYS A 181 -10.29 -13.57 5.79
CA LYS A 181 -10.81 -12.37 6.46
C LYS A 181 -9.69 -11.45 6.97
N ARG A 182 -8.66 -12.03 7.61
CA ARG A 182 -7.52 -11.26 8.13
C ARG A 182 -6.75 -10.52 7.03
N GLN A 183 -6.51 -11.18 5.90
CA GLN A 183 -5.82 -10.64 4.72
C GLN A 183 -6.65 -9.53 4.07
N ALA A 184 -7.96 -9.74 3.95
CA ALA A 184 -8.89 -8.74 3.46
C ALA A 184 -8.90 -7.50 4.37
N ASP A 185 -8.96 -7.68 5.69
CA ASP A 185 -8.90 -6.57 6.64
C ASP A 185 -7.57 -5.80 6.54
N GLY A 186 -6.44 -6.51 6.35
CA GLY A 186 -5.13 -5.92 6.12
C GLY A 186 -5.08 -5.09 4.83
N ALA A 187 -5.54 -5.66 3.71
CA ALA A 187 -5.65 -4.95 2.43
C ALA A 187 -6.57 -3.73 2.53
N GLY A 188 -7.66 -3.81 3.29
CA GLY A 188 -8.59 -2.71 3.55
C GLY A 188 -7.93 -1.53 4.28
N LYS A 189 -7.09 -1.80 5.29
CA LYS A 189 -6.31 -0.74 5.96
C LYS A 189 -5.30 -0.10 5.01
N LEU A 190 -4.54 -0.91 4.29
CA LEU A 190 -3.54 -0.44 3.33
C LEU A 190 -4.17 0.40 2.22
N ARG A 191 -5.34 -0.02 1.73
CA ARG A 191 -6.16 0.75 0.77
C ARG A 191 -6.53 2.11 1.34
N ALA A 192 -7.02 2.18 2.58
CA ALA A 192 -7.42 3.44 3.20
C ALA A 192 -6.23 4.40 3.33
N ASP A 193 -5.06 3.89 3.71
CA ASP A 193 -3.82 4.68 3.81
C ASP A 193 -3.33 5.18 2.46
N ALA A 194 -3.30 4.30 1.45
CA ALA A 194 -2.93 4.67 0.09
C ALA A 194 -3.93 5.66 -0.52
N ALA A 195 -5.22 5.52 -0.26
CA ALA A 195 -6.24 6.43 -0.76
C ALA A 195 -6.06 7.86 -0.22
N ARG A 196 -5.60 8.03 1.03
CA ARG A 196 -5.25 9.35 1.57
C ARG A 196 -4.14 10.02 0.76
N VAL A 197 -3.13 9.25 0.37
CA VAL A 197 -2.00 9.75 -0.42
C VAL A 197 -2.41 9.99 -1.88
N ALA A 198 -3.16 9.07 -2.49
CA ALA A 198 -3.61 9.17 -3.87
C ALA A 198 -4.50 10.41 -4.08
N ASN A 199 -5.38 10.70 -3.12
CA ASN A 199 -6.31 11.83 -3.15
C ASN A 199 -5.70 13.15 -2.67
N TYR A 200 -4.43 13.16 -2.23
CA TYR A 200 -3.77 14.38 -1.82
C TYR A 200 -3.62 15.32 -3.02
N LYS A 201 -4.19 16.52 -2.92
CA LYS A 201 -4.23 17.48 -4.04
C LYS A 201 -3.06 18.46 -4.04
N GLY A 202 -2.20 18.39 -3.04
CA GLY A 202 -1.15 19.37 -2.77
C GLY A 202 -1.44 20.20 -1.54
N SER A 203 -0.54 21.12 -1.23
CA SER A 203 -0.71 22.10 -0.17
C SER A 203 -0.31 23.49 -0.62
N PHE A 204 -0.86 24.52 0.01
CA PHE A 204 -0.59 25.91 -0.27
C PHE A 204 -0.44 26.70 1.03
N THR A 205 0.02 27.94 0.92
CA THR A 205 0.04 28.90 2.02
C THR A 205 -1.01 29.96 1.79
N LEU A 206 -1.81 30.28 2.80
CA LEU A 206 -2.78 31.38 2.75
C LEU A 206 -2.34 32.50 3.69
N LYS A 207 -2.27 33.72 3.19
CA LYS A 207 -2.08 34.93 3.98
C LYS A 207 -3.35 35.77 3.95
N ILE A 208 -3.86 36.18 5.12
CA ILE A 208 -5.11 36.92 5.26
C ILE A 208 -4.79 38.30 5.82
N PHE A 209 -5.04 39.34 5.02
CA PHE A 209 -4.78 40.75 5.33
C PHE A 209 -6.06 41.57 5.12
N VAL A 210 -6.91 41.64 6.14
CA VAL A 210 -8.20 42.34 6.06
C VAL A 210 -8.19 43.55 6.99
N GLY A 211 -8.56 44.72 6.46
CA GLY A 211 -8.65 45.97 7.22
C GLY A 211 -10.06 46.57 7.20
N PRO A 212 -10.52 47.35 8.19
CA PRO A 212 -9.94 47.45 9.54
C PRO A 212 -9.91 46.07 10.23
N PHE A 213 -9.16 45.98 11.33
CA PHE A 213 -8.89 44.76 12.10
C PHE A 213 -10.03 43.74 12.06
N ALA A 214 -9.75 42.51 11.62
CA ALA A 214 -10.70 41.41 11.69
C ALA A 214 -10.10 40.19 12.37
N GLU A 215 -10.94 39.38 13.02
CA GLU A 215 -10.59 38.06 13.54
C GLU A 215 -11.11 36.97 12.61
N VAL A 216 -10.31 35.93 12.38
CA VAL A 216 -10.71 34.71 11.71
C VAL A 216 -11.37 33.79 12.74
N SER A 217 -12.70 33.81 12.80
CA SER A 217 -13.46 33.05 13.79
C SER A 217 -13.51 31.55 13.46
N LYS A 218 -13.51 31.22 12.16
CA LYS A 218 -13.60 29.84 11.66
C LYS A 218 -12.92 29.70 10.30
N VAL A 219 -12.22 28.60 10.09
CA VAL A 219 -11.79 28.15 8.76
C VAL A 219 -12.24 26.71 8.60
N THR A 220 -12.95 26.41 7.52
CA THR A 220 -13.32 25.04 7.16
C THR A 220 -12.68 24.67 5.83
N ARG A 221 -12.40 23.38 5.66
CA ARG A 221 -11.94 22.76 4.43
C ARG A 221 -12.83 21.56 4.13
N ASN A 222 -13.54 21.56 3.01
CA ASN A 222 -14.53 20.54 2.65
C ASN A 222 -15.51 20.28 3.81
N GLY A 223 -15.94 21.35 4.50
CA GLY A 223 -16.82 21.28 5.67
C GLY A 223 -16.17 20.85 7.00
N LYS A 224 -14.88 20.52 7.02
CA LYS A 224 -14.14 20.14 8.24
C LYS A 224 -13.35 21.32 8.79
N ASP A 225 -13.38 21.51 10.11
CA ASP A 225 -12.68 22.62 10.76
C ASP A 225 -11.15 22.48 10.63
N VAL A 226 -10.50 23.59 10.31
CA VAL A 226 -9.03 23.73 10.29
C VAL A 226 -8.62 24.41 11.58
N ALA A 227 -7.74 23.77 12.35
CA ALA A 227 -7.26 24.30 13.61
C ALA A 227 -6.44 25.59 13.38
N LEU A 228 -6.78 26.64 14.12
CA LEU A 228 -6.09 27.93 14.08
C LEU A 228 -5.34 28.15 15.38
N SER A 229 -4.04 28.40 15.30
CA SER A 229 -3.20 28.77 16.46
C SER A 229 -3.40 30.24 16.88
N GLN A 230 -3.82 31.09 15.95
CA GLN A 230 -4.12 32.50 16.15
C GLN A 230 -5.27 32.92 15.22
N ARG A 231 -6.00 33.96 15.63
CA ARG A 231 -7.23 34.42 14.95
C ARG A 231 -7.12 35.86 14.41
N ALA A 232 -6.25 36.70 14.96
CA ALA A 232 -6.13 38.08 14.51
C ALA A 232 -5.49 38.20 13.12
N THR A 233 -5.96 39.14 12.31
CA THR A 233 -5.30 39.53 11.05
C THR A 233 -4.20 40.59 11.31
N PRO A 234 -3.06 40.54 10.59
CA PRO A 234 -2.74 39.62 9.51
C PRO A 234 -2.44 38.19 9.99
N LEU A 235 -3.00 37.20 9.30
CA LEU A 235 -2.88 35.78 9.64
C LEU A 235 -2.20 35.02 8.50
N ILE A 236 -1.23 34.16 8.82
CA ILE A 236 -0.58 33.27 7.85
C ILE A 236 -0.88 31.82 8.25
N LEU A 237 -1.44 31.07 7.31
CA LEU A 237 -1.76 29.65 7.42
C LEU A 237 -0.93 28.88 6.39
N GLY A 238 0.11 28.18 6.86
CA GLY A 238 0.98 27.37 6.00
C GLY A 238 0.49 25.93 5.86
N ASN A 239 0.97 25.24 4.81
CA ASN A 239 0.72 23.82 4.56
C ASN A 239 -0.75 23.42 4.56
N LEU A 240 -1.63 24.30 4.09
CA LEU A 240 -3.05 24.01 3.93
C LEU A 240 -3.24 23.05 2.76
N GLU A 241 -3.81 21.88 3.00
CA GLU A 241 -4.11 20.95 1.92
C GLU A 241 -5.22 21.52 1.01
N ILE A 242 -5.05 21.36 -0.30
CA ILE A 242 -5.95 21.91 -1.32
C ILE A 242 -7.36 21.28 -1.21
N GLY A 243 -8.39 22.12 -1.31
CA GLY A 243 -9.80 21.77 -1.21
C GLY A 243 -10.68 23.02 -1.26
N ASP A 244 -11.97 22.89 -0.97
CA ASP A 244 -12.88 24.02 -0.86
C ASP A 244 -12.81 24.61 0.55
N PHE A 245 -12.46 25.89 0.66
CA PHE A 245 -12.34 26.58 1.94
C PHE A 245 -13.47 27.57 2.15
N GLU A 246 -13.98 27.63 3.40
CA GLU A 246 -14.80 28.73 3.88
C GLU A 246 -14.07 29.41 5.05
N ILE A 247 -13.86 30.71 4.94
CA ILE A 247 -13.13 31.53 5.91
C ILE A 247 -14.12 32.53 6.48
N GLU A 248 -14.37 32.40 7.78
CA GLU A 248 -15.24 33.28 8.52
C GLU A 248 -14.43 34.35 9.23
N LEU A 249 -14.75 35.60 8.91
CA LEU A 249 -14.14 36.80 9.46
C LEU A 249 -15.17 37.53 10.32
N THR A 250 -14.76 37.99 11.50
CA THR A 250 -15.61 38.74 12.43
C THR A 250 -14.93 40.04 12.82
N HIS A 251 -15.71 41.13 12.86
CA HIS A 251 -15.28 42.45 13.31
C HIS A 251 -16.33 43.00 14.29
N PRO A 252 -15.94 43.58 15.46
CA PRO A 252 -16.89 44.02 16.49
C PRO A 252 -18.00 44.96 16.01
N GLN A 253 -17.67 45.92 15.14
CA GLN A 253 -18.62 46.90 14.60
C GLN A 253 -19.21 46.55 13.23
N LEU A 254 -18.53 45.71 12.43
CA LEU A 254 -18.91 45.46 11.03
C LEU A 254 -19.57 44.09 10.83
N GLY A 255 -19.65 43.29 11.90
CA GLY A 255 -20.33 42.00 11.90
C GLY A 255 -19.46 40.86 11.36
N LYS A 256 -20.09 39.97 10.60
CA LYS A 256 -19.48 38.72 10.11
C LYS A 256 -19.45 38.71 8.59
N LYS A 257 -18.35 38.23 8.03
CA LYS A 257 -18.14 38.01 6.60
C LYS A 257 -17.63 36.60 6.37
N VAL A 258 -18.08 35.96 5.29
CA VAL A 258 -17.61 34.65 4.87
C VAL A 258 -17.02 34.75 3.47
N GLU A 259 -15.77 34.37 3.31
CA GLU A 259 -15.12 34.22 2.01
C GLU A 259 -14.97 32.76 1.65
N LYS A 260 -15.18 32.42 0.38
CA LYS A 260 -15.04 31.06 -0.14
C LYS A 260 -13.90 31.00 -1.14
N LEU A 261 -13.00 30.03 -0.97
CA LEU A 261 -11.93 29.73 -1.92
C LEU A 261 -12.19 28.35 -2.50
N GLY A 262 -12.38 28.28 -3.82
CA GLY A 262 -12.65 27.01 -4.49
C GLY A 262 -11.37 26.25 -4.77
N GLU A 263 -11.45 24.92 -4.73
CA GLU A 263 -10.32 24.03 -5.00
C GLU A 263 -9.61 24.36 -6.33
N ALA A 264 -10.40 24.63 -7.39
CA ALA A 264 -9.88 24.91 -8.73
C ALA A 264 -8.99 26.16 -8.83
N GLN A 265 -9.01 27.03 -7.81
CA GLN A 265 -8.21 28.25 -7.76
C GLN A 265 -6.84 28.05 -7.11
N LEU A 266 -6.65 26.90 -6.44
CA LEU A 266 -5.50 26.61 -5.60
C LEU A 266 -4.55 25.65 -6.31
N LYS A 267 -3.25 25.92 -6.18
CA LYS A 267 -2.17 25.13 -6.78
C LYS A 267 -1.17 24.70 -5.71
N ASP A 268 -0.61 23.52 -5.91
CA ASP A 268 0.38 22.94 -4.99
C ASP A 268 1.63 23.81 -4.89
N GLY A 269 2.15 23.97 -3.68
CA GLY A 269 3.32 24.76 -3.33
C GLY A 269 3.16 26.27 -3.43
N ARG A 270 1.99 26.79 -3.84
CA ARG A 270 1.78 28.23 -4.03
C ARG A 270 1.38 28.95 -2.75
N ALA A 271 1.58 30.28 -2.76
CA ALA A 271 1.10 31.16 -1.70
C ALA A 271 0.00 32.07 -2.26
N TYR A 272 -1.08 32.24 -1.50
CA TYR A 272 -2.19 33.10 -1.85
C TYR A 272 -2.38 34.15 -0.77
N GLN A 273 -2.76 35.36 -1.18
CA GLN A 273 -3.11 36.45 -0.29
C GLN A 273 -4.59 36.81 -0.47
N LEU A 274 -5.37 36.68 0.60
CA LEU A 274 -6.71 37.22 0.72
C LEU A 274 -6.61 38.59 1.39
N SER A 275 -6.95 39.66 0.66
CA SER A 275 -6.81 41.02 1.15
C SER A 275 -7.90 41.97 0.68
N GLY A 276 -8.15 43.03 1.44
CA GLY A 276 -9.16 44.04 1.11
C GLY A 276 -9.73 44.69 2.36
N ARG A 277 -10.76 45.51 2.17
CA ARG A 277 -11.48 46.11 3.29
C ARG A 277 -12.63 45.20 3.75
N PHE A 278 -12.91 45.16 5.05
CA PHE A 278 -14.02 44.39 5.60
C PHE A 278 -15.35 44.87 5.05
N GLN A 279 -15.47 46.14 4.67
CA GLN A 279 -16.67 46.70 4.04
C GLN A 279 -16.81 46.35 2.56
N ASP A 280 -15.75 45.88 1.89
CA ASP A 280 -15.82 45.57 0.45
C ASP A 280 -16.81 44.42 0.21
N PRO A 281 -17.56 44.38 -0.90
CA PRO A 281 -18.48 43.26 -1.17
C PRO A 281 -17.78 41.90 -1.23
N LYS A 282 -16.51 41.88 -1.65
CA LYS A 282 -15.69 40.68 -1.78
C LYS A 282 -14.22 41.01 -1.55
N LEU A 283 -13.52 40.16 -0.81
CA LEU A 283 -12.07 40.28 -0.65
C LEU A 283 -11.32 39.81 -1.90
N ARG A 284 -10.20 40.46 -2.18
CA ARG A 284 -9.35 40.14 -3.34
C ARG A 284 -8.40 39.00 -2.98
N MET A 285 -8.44 37.92 -3.75
CA MET A 285 -7.43 36.87 -3.72
C MET A 285 -6.35 37.13 -4.77
N THR A 286 -5.08 37.04 -4.38
CA THR A 286 -3.92 37.22 -5.27
C THR A 286 -2.93 36.08 -5.07
N GLU A 287 -2.48 35.43 -6.15
CA GLU A 287 -1.35 34.48 -6.11
C GLU A 287 -0.06 35.27 -5.91
N LEU A 288 0.73 34.90 -4.88
CA LEU A 288 2.02 35.52 -4.57
C LEU A 288 3.15 34.79 -5.31
N PRO A 289 4.24 35.50 -5.66
CA PRO A 289 5.41 34.91 -6.32
C PRO A 289 6.08 33.83 -5.46
#